data_AF-A0A380X6Q3-F1
#
_entry.id   AF-A0A380X6Q3-F1
#
_cell.length_a   1.000
_cell.length_b   1.000
_cell.length_c   1.000
_cell.angle_alpha   90.00
_cell.angle_beta   90.00
_cell.angle_gamma   90.00
#
_symmetry.space_group_name_H-M   'P 1'
#
loop_
_entity.id
_entity.type
_entity.pdbx_description
1 polymer ?
#
loop_
_entity_poly.entity_id
_entity_poly.type
_entity_poly.pdbx_seq_one_letter_code
_entity_poly.pdbx_strand_id
1 'polypeptide(L)' 'MQKRNQRVWVRYVVVPGWTDSDEDVHLLGQFIQDMKNIEKVELLPYHRLGAHKWEAMGEKYELEDVKPRQKNLLSI' A
#
# COMPACT_ATOMS: atom_id res chain seq x y z
N MET A 1 -6.36 12.09 -13.40
CA MET A 1 -7.54 11.23 -13.20
C MET A 1 -8.80 12.05 -12.91
N GLN A 2 -8.89 12.75 -11.77
CA GLN A 2 -10.09 13.52 -11.39
C GLN A 2 -10.52 14.58 -12.42
N LYS A 3 -9.60 15.42 -12.91
CA LYS A 3 -9.89 16.44 -13.96
C LYS A 3 -10.45 15.85 -15.26
N ARG A 4 -10.24 14.54 -15.49
CA ARG A 4 -10.72 13.79 -16.66
C ARG A 4 -11.90 12.87 -16.30
N ASN A 5 -12.44 12.99 -15.08
CA ASN A 5 -13.50 12.14 -14.51
C ASN A 5 -13.27 10.63 -14.70
N GLN A 6 -12.02 10.18 -14.58
CA GLN A 6 -11.68 8.76 -14.73
C GLN A 6 -11.93 8.03 -13.42
N ARG A 7 -12.62 6.88 -13.47
CA ARG A 7 -12.82 5.98 -12.31
C ARG A 7 -11.45 5.53 -11.78
N VAL A 8 -11.22 5.64 -10.47
CA VAL A 8 -9.93 5.31 -9.84
C VAL A 8 -10.14 4.39 -8.65
N TRP A 9 -9.27 3.38 -8.56
CA TRP A 9 -9.07 2.59 -7.34
C TRP A 9 -7.72 2.98 -6.74
N VAL A 10 -7.72 3.35 -5.47
CA VAL A 10 -6.51 3.66 -4.72
C VAL A 10 -6.05 2.38 -4.04
N ARG A 11 -4.79 2.03 -4.22
CA ARG A 11 -4.17 0.89 -3.55
C ARG A 11 -2.99 1.38 -2.73
N TYR A 12 -3.02 1.10 -1.44
CA TYR A 12 -2.04 1.54 -0.48
C TYR A 12 -1.38 0.32 0.16
N VAL A 13 -0.08 0.15 -0.04
CA VAL A 13 0.67 -0.98 0.52
C VAL A 13 1.14 -0.62 1.92
N VAL A 14 0.71 -1.39 2.91
CA VAL A 14 1.02 -1.20 4.32
C VAL A 14 2.26 -2.02 4.67
N VAL A 15 3.41 -1.34 4.78
CA VAL A 15 4.72 -1.92 5.07
C VAL A 15 5.10 -1.52 6.50
N PRO A 16 5.33 -2.51 7.40
CA PRO A 16 5.67 -2.22 8.79
C PRO A 16 6.94 -1.37 8.95
N GLY A 17 6.83 -0.25 9.67
CA GLY A 17 7.90 0.72 9.90
C GLY A 17 8.05 1.78 8.81
N TRP A 18 7.21 1.77 7.77
CA TRP A 18 7.32 2.68 6.62
C TRP A 18 6.00 3.35 6.24
N THR A 19 4.91 2.58 6.19
CA THR A 19 3.59 3.04 5.72
C THR A 19 2.47 2.44 6.56
N ASP A 20 2.76 2.11 7.82
CA ASP A 20 1.82 1.46 8.75
C ASP A 20 1.44 2.33 9.94
N SER A 21 1.80 3.61 9.91
CA SER A 21 1.38 4.57 10.92
C SER A 21 -0.04 5.05 10.66
N ASP A 22 -0.77 5.37 11.73
CA ASP A 22 -2.11 5.96 11.63
C ASP A 22 -2.07 7.34 10.95
N GLU A 23 -0.97 8.07 11.11
CA GLU A 23 -0.74 9.37 10.47
C GLU A 23 -0.71 9.23 8.94
N ASP A 24 0.01 8.24 8.41
CA ASP A 24 0.09 8.03 6.96
C ASP A 24 -1.29 7.73 6.34
N VAL A 25 -2.09 6.91 7.02
CA VAL A 25 -3.45 6.56 6.59
C VAL A 25 -4.36 7.78 6.65
N HIS A 26 -4.22 8.62 7.68
CA HIS A 26 -5.00 9.84 7.80
C HIS A 26 -4.63 10.86 6.70
N LEU A 27 -3.35 11.02 6.40
CA LEU A 27 -2.87 11.87 5.31
C LEU A 27 -3.37 11.38 3.94
N LEU A 28 -3.40 10.06 3.71
CA LEU A 28 -4.01 9.49 2.51
C LEU A 28 -5.49 9.87 2.41
N GLY A 29 -6.24 9.69 3.50
CA GLY A 29 -7.65 10.06 3.58
C GLY A 29 -7.88 11.54 3.27
N GLN A 30 -7.11 12.42 3.90
CA GLN A 30 -7.16 13.87 3.67
C GLN A 30 -6.87 14.24 2.21
N PHE A 31 -5.92 13.55 1.58
CA PHE A 31 -5.57 13.81 0.18
C PHE A 31 -6.70 13.42 -0.78
N ILE A 32 -7.39 12.30 -0.53
CA ILE A 32 -8.40 11.75 -1.45
C ILE A 32 -9.85 12.18 -1.14
N GLN A 33 -10.12 12.80 0.01
CA GLN A 33 -11.49 13.08 0.49
C GLN A 33 -12.37 13.85 -0.50
N ASP A 34 -11.79 14.78 -1.27
CA ASP A 34 -12.53 15.62 -2.22
C ASP A 34 -12.62 15.02 -3.63
N MET A 35 -11.94 13.90 -3.87
CA MET A 35 -11.91 13.24 -5.17
C MET A 35 -13.18 12.42 -5.41
N LYS A 36 -14.12 12.97 -6.18
CA LYS A 36 -15.42 12.33 -6.48
C LYS A 36 -15.34 11.11 -7.41
N ASN A 37 -14.17 10.81 -7.96
CA ASN A 37 -13.95 9.73 -8.91
C ASN A 37 -13.24 8.50 -8.29
N ILE A 38 -13.00 8.50 -6.97
CA ILE A 38 -12.47 7.35 -6.25
C ILE A 38 -13.62 6.38 -5.96
N GLU A 39 -13.44 5.13 -6.34
CA GLU A 39 -14.47 4.09 -6.18
C GLU A 39 -14.13 3.05 -5.12
N LYS A 40 -12.85 2.94 -4.80
CA LYS A 40 -12.33 1.93 -3.89
C LYS A 40 -11.00 2.38 -3.32
N VAL A 41 -10.79 2.12 -2.05
CA VAL A 41 -9.48 2.17 -1.39
C VAL A 41 -9.15 0.76 -0.91
N GLU A 42 -8.04 0.20 -1.36
CA GLU A 42 -7.52 -1.10 -0.93
C GLU A 42 -6.26 -0.91 -0.10
N LEU A 43 -6.34 -1.24 1.19
CA LEU A 43 -5.16 -1.41 2.03
C LEU A 43 -4.61 -2.82 1.84
N LEU A 44 -3.41 -2.94 1.28
CA LEU A 44 -2.74 -4.21 1.06
C LEU A 44 -1.61 -4.41 2.06
N PRO A 45 -1.71 -5.42 2.95
CA PRO A 45 -0.59 -5.78 3.81
C PRO A 45 0.62 -6.20 2.97
N TYR A 46 1.80 -5.70 3.33
CA TYR A 46 3.06 -6.15 2.77
C TYR A 46 3.22 -7.66 2.88
N HIS A 47 3.82 -8.25 1.85
CA HIS A 47 4.21 -9.66 1.81
C HIS A 47 5.57 -9.81 1.14
N ARG A 48 6.30 -10.87 1.47
CA ARG A 48 7.64 -11.16 0.90
C ARG A 48 7.59 -11.91 -0.44
N LEU A 49 6.41 -12.05 -1.06
CA LEU A 49 6.29 -12.71 -2.37
C LEU A 49 7.18 -12.00 -3.40
N GLY A 50 8.10 -12.75 -4.01
CA GLY A 50 9.05 -12.22 -4.98
C GLY A 50 10.46 -11.94 -4.45
N ALA A 51 10.74 -12.10 -3.15
CA ALA A 51 12.09 -11.95 -2.61
C ALA A 51 13.13 -12.84 -3.32
N HIS A 52 12.75 -14.07 -3.71
CA HIS A 52 13.60 -14.98 -4.51
C HIS A 52 14.04 -14.41 -5.86
N LYS A 53 13.33 -13.43 -6.43
CA LYS A 53 13.72 -12.78 -7.69
C LYS A 53 14.94 -11.89 -7.49
N TRP A 54 15.06 -11.25 -6.33
CA TRP A 54 16.24 -10.45 -5.98
C TRP A 54 17.47 -11.34 -5.88
N GLU A 55 17.34 -12.46 -5.17
CA GLU A 55 18.38 -13.50 -5.08
C GLU A 55 18.79 -14.01 -6.48
N ALA A 56 17.82 -14.30 -7.35
CA ALA A 56 18.08 -14.75 -8.72
C ALA A 56 18.80 -13.71 -9.60
N MET A 57 18.67 -12.42 -9.29
CA MET A 57 19.39 -11.33 -9.96
C MET A 57 20.72 -10.99 -9.28
N GLY A 58 21.08 -11.68 -8.19
CA GLY A 58 22.26 -11.36 -7.40
C GLY A 58 22.13 -10.05 -6.62
N GLU A 59 20.90 -9.59 -6.36
CA GLU A 59 20.61 -8.34 -5.65
C GLU A 59 20.19 -8.60 -4.20
N LYS A 60 20.53 -7.64 -3.32
CA LYS A 60 20.13 -7.68 -1.91
C LYS A 60 18.68 -7.23 -1.74
N TYR A 61 17.87 -8.07 -1.10
CA TYR A 61 16.50 -7.70 -0.75
C TYR A 61 16.46 -6.86 0.52
N GLU A 62 16.23 -5.54 0.38
CA GLU A 62 16.33 -4.60 1.51
C GLU A 62 15.23 -4.73 2.59
N LEU A 63 14.18 -5.50 2.33
CA LEU A 63 13.08 -5.73 3.28
C LEU A 63 13.11 -7.14 3.90
N GLU A 64 14.29 -7.76 3.95
CA GLU A 64 14.47 -9.12 4.46
C GLU A 64 14.02 -9.29 5.92
N ASP A 65 14.29 -8.29 6.76
CA ASP A 65 13.95 -8.29 8.19
C ASP A 65 12.52 -7.83 8.48
N VAL A 66 11.81 -7.32 7.47
CA VAL A 66 10.43 -6.84 7.64
C VAL A 66 9.48 -8.03 7.70
N LYS A 67 8.85 -8.21 8.87
CA LYS A 67 7.84 -9.26 9.09
C LYS A 67 6.48 -8.80 8.56
N PRO A 68 5.82 -9.55 7.66
CA PRO A 68 4.45 -9.26 7.27
C PRO A 68 3.53 -9.20 8.50
N ARG A 69 2.63 -8.21 8.57
CA ARG A 69 1.55 -8.25 9.58
C ARG A 69 0.63 -9.43 9.25
N GLN A 70 0.12 -10.11 10.29
CA GLN A 70 -0.97 -11.07 10.11
C GLN A 70 -2.19 -10.38 9.51
N LYS A 71 -2.90 -11.12 8.65
CA LYS A 71 -3.86 -10.61 7.68
C LYS A 71 -5.15 -10.09 8.34
N ASN A 72 -5.09 -8.94 9.02
CA ASN A 72 -6.29 -8.18 9.34
C ASN A 72 -6.57 -7.24 8.16
N LEU A 73 -7.46 -7.65 7.25
CA LEU A 73 -7.96 -6.73 6.23
C LEU A 73 -8.79 -5.66 6.94
N LEU A 74 -8.25 -4.44 7.02
CA LEU A 74 -9.05 -3.24 7.25
C LEU A 74 -9.57 -2.81 5.88
N SER A 75 -10.77 -3.25 5.53
CA SER A 75 -11.55 -2.65 4.45
C SER A 75 -12.38 -1.52 5.03
N ILE A 76 -12.09 -0.28 4.61
CA ILE A 76 -12.88 0.93 4.92
C ILE A 76 -13.58 1.36 3.64
#